data_AF-A0A969R8C3-F1
#
_entry.id   AF-A0A969R8C3-F1
#
_cell.length_a   1.000
_cell.length_b   1.000
_cell.length_c   1.000
_cell.angle_alpha   90.00
_cell.angle_beta   90.00
_cell.angle_gamma   90.00
#
_symmetry.space_group_name_H-M   'P 1'
#
loop_
_entity.id
_entity.type
_entity.pdbx_description
1 polymer ?
#
loop_
_entity_poly.entity_id
_entity_poly.type
_entity_poly.pdbx_seq_one_letter_code
_entity_poly.pdbx_strand_id
1 'polypeptide(L)' 'MLSERHRRFQPRFTEHEPTLVIHEAALQEAGFREVSTIWQRFDDRILLAVR' A
#
# COMPACT_ATOMS: atom_id res chain seq x y z
N MET A 1 -10.01 13.26 -26.56
CA MET A 1 -10.53 12.02 -25.94
C MET A 1 -9.44 10.98 -25.66
N LEU A 2 -8.58 10.58 -26.61
CA LEU A 2 -7.47 9.63 -26.36
C LEU A 2 -6.40 10.18 -25.39
N SER A 3 -6.06 11.47 -25.48
CA SER A 3 -5.02 12.08 -24.64
C SER A 3 -5.40 12.15 -23.16
N GLU A 4 -6.67 12.40 -22.85
CA GLU A 4 -7.17 12.39 -21.46
C GLU A 4 -7.19 10.98 -20.86
N ARG A 5 -7.51 9.97 -21.68
CA ARG A 5 -7.41 8.56 -21.29
C ARG A 5 -5.96 8.20 -20.96
N HIS A 6 -5.02 8.60 -21.82
CA HIS A 6 -3.60 8.33 -21.60
C HIS A 6 -3.05 9.00 -20.33
N ARG A 7 -3.52 10.21 -19.99
CA ARG A 7 -3.17 10.91 -18.74
C ARG A 7 -3.70 10.19 -17.49
N ARG A 8 -4.90 9.62 -17.54
CA ARG A 8 -5.50 8.90 -16.40
C ARG A 8 -4.88 7.53 -16.16
N PHE A 9 -4.46 6.86 -17.22
CA PHE A 9 -3.88 5.52 -17.17
C PHE A 9 -2.35 5.52 -17.26
N GLN A 10 -1.72 6.68 -17.25
CA GLN A 10 -0.27 6.75 -17.09
C GLN A 10 0.06 6.23 -15.68
N PRO A 11 0.89 5.19 -15.56
CA PRO A 11 1.32 4.73 -14.26
C PRO A 11 2.06 5.88 -13.59
N ARG A 12 1.50 6.35 -12.46
CA ARG A 12 2.22 7.26 -11.57
C ARG A 12 3.19 6.35 -10.82
N PHE A 13 4.42 6.28 -11.31
CA PHE A 13 5.50 5.73 -10.51
C PHE A 13 5.77 6.73 -9.39
N THR A 14 5.09 6.56 -8.26
CA THR A 14 5.47 7.25 -7.03
C THR A 14 6.77 6.58 -6.60
N GLU A 15 7.91 7.22 -6.88
CA GLU A 15 9.27 6.66 -6.65
C GLU A 15 9.53 6.22 -5.18
N HIS A 16 8.61 6.52 -4.26
CA HIS A 16 8.77 6.38 -2.82
C HIS A 16 7.53 5.80 -2.10
N GLU A 17 6.63 5.08 -2.80
CA GLU A 17 5.57 4.37 -2.07
C GLU A 17 6.20 3.30 -1.16
N PRO A 18 5.99 3.37 0.17
CA PRO A 18 6.56 2.39 1.06
C PRO A 18 6.02 1.02 0.68
N THR A 19 6.92 0.08 0.43
CA THR A 19 6.51 -1.31 0.19
C THR A 19 5.76 -1.82 1.42
N LEU A 20 4.87 -2.79 1.21
CA LEU A 20 4.15 -3.46 2.32
C LEU A 20 5.07 -3.86 3.47
N VAL A 21 6.27 -4.34 3.14
CA VAL A 21 7.30 -4.74 4.11
C VAL A 21 7.68 -3.60 5.06
N ILE A 22 7.78 -2.36 4.58
CA ILE A 22 8.09 -1.19 5.41
C ILE A 22 6.93 -0.92 6.39
N HIS A 23 5.69 -1.01 5.92
CA HIS A 23 4.52 -0.82 6.77
C HIS A 23 4.39 -1.93 7.83
N GLU A 24 4.63 -3.19 7.47
CA GLU A 24 4.63 -4.32 8.41
C GLU A 24 5.72 -4.19 9.48
N ALA A 25 6.94 -3.83 9.07
CA ALA A 25 8.05 -3.59 9.99
C ALA A 25 7.75 -2.45 10.97
N ALA A 26 7.22 -1.33 10.50
CA ALA A 26 6.85 -0.21 11.35
C ALA A 26 5.77 -0.58 12.38
N LEU A 27 4.80 -1.41 12.01
CA LEU A 27 3.77 -1.91 12.94
C LEU A 27 4.38 -2.88 13.98
N GLN A 28 5.31 -3.73 13.57
CA GLN A 28 6.02 -4.62 14.50
C GLN A 28 6.88 -3.82 15.49
N GLU A 29 7.63 -2.81 15.02
CA GLU A 29 8.41 -1.91 15.87
C GLU A 29 7.53 -1.11 16.84
N ALA A 30 6.31 -0.74 16.42
CA ALA A 30 5.31 -0.12 17.28
C ALA A 30 4.71 -1.08 18.33
N GLY A 31 5.06 -2.37 18.28
CA GLY A 31 4.68 -3.38 19.26
C GLY A 31 3.39 -4.13 18.93
N PHE A 32 2.89 -4.06 17.69
CA PHE A 32 1.82 -4.94 17.24
C PHE A 32 2.37 -6.34 16.98
N ARG A 33 1.74 -7.37 17.57
CA ARG A 33 2.19 -8.77 17.51
C ARG A 33 1.66 -9.50 16.28
N GLU A 34 0.47 -9.13 15.82
CA GLU A 34 -0.14 -9.70 14.63
C GLU A 34 -0.41 -8.57 13.63
N VAL A 35 0.11 -8.71 12.42
CA VAL A 35 -0.13 -7.81 11.30
C VAL A 35 -0.58 -8.64 10.11
N SER A 36 -1.73 -8.32 9.53
CA SER A 36 -2.26 -9.04 8.38
C SER A 36 -3.01 -8.11 7.42
N THR A 37 -3.02 -8.47 6.14
CA THR A 37 -3.86 -7.78 5.15
C THR A 37 -5.29 -8.30 5.25
N ILE A 38 -6.24 -7.43 5.60
CA ILE A 38 -7.67 -7.78 5.68
C ILE A 38 -8.45 -7.43 4.41
N TRP A 39 -7.88 -6.58 3.57
CA TRP A 39 -8.46 -6.20 2.29
C TRP A 39 -7.39 -5.71 1.33
N GLN A 40 -7.55 -5.99 0.03
CA GLN A 40 -6.70 -5.45 -1.02
C GLN A 40 -7.45 -5.26 -2.34
N ARG A 41 -7.02 -4.28 -3.13
CA ARG A 41 -7.41 -4.08 -4.53
C ARG A 41 -6.25 -3.44 -5.30
N PHE A 42 -5.68 -4.20 -6.25
CA PHE A 42 -4.43 -3.82 -6.93
C PHE A 42 -3.34 -3.54 -5.88
N ASP A 43 -2.73 -2.36 -5.88
CA ASP A 43 -1.66 -2.00 -4.94
C ASP A 43 -2.20 -1.47 -3.59
N ASP A 44 -3.47 -1.05 -3.56
CA ASP A 44 -4.16 -0.56 -2.36
C ASP A 44 -4.46 -1.72 -1.40
N ARG A 45 -4.10 -1.54 -0.12
CA ARG A 45 -4.31 -2.56 0.92
C ARG A 45 -4.65 -1.95 2.27
N ILE A 46 -5.42 -2.69 3.07
CA ILE A 46 -5.74 -2.35 4.46
C ILE A 46 -5.10 -3.40 5.35
N LEU A 47 -4.28 -2.94 6.30
CA LEU A 47 -3.64 -3.78 7.30
C LEU A 47 -4.42 -3.72 8.62
N LEU A 48 -4.71 -4.89 9.19
CA LEU A 48 -5.11 -5.03 10.58
C LEU A 48 -3.85 -5.27 11.41
N ALA A 49 -3.73 -4.56 12.52
CA ALA A 49 -2.66 -4.75 13.49
C ALA A 49 -3.25 -4.93 14.89
N VAL A 50 -2.86 -6.01 15.58
CA VAL A 50 -3.32 -6.34 16.94
C VAL A 50 -2.14 -6.34 17.89
N ARG A 51 -2.31 -5.69 19.05
CA ARG A 51 -1.27 -5.56 20.07
C ARG A 51 -1.28 -6.70 21.07
#